data_AF-A0A7G2M490-F1
#
_entry.id   AF-A0A7G2M490-F1
#
_cell.length_a   1.000
_cell.length_b   1.000
_cell.length_c   1.000
_cell.angle_alpha   90.00
_cell.angle_beta   90.00
_cell.angle_gamma   90.00
#
_symmetry.space_group_name_H-M   'P 1'
#
loop_
_entity.id
_entity.type
_entity.pdbx_description
1 polymer ?
#
loop_
_entity_poly.entity_id
_entity_poly.type
_entity_poly.pdbx_seq_one_letter_code
_entity_poly.pdbx_strand_id
1 'polypeptide(L)'
;MLIYKFKGAVMQNPEMIAGIRNEIQKQSENCIVVVSALKGVMPRLRALYALSLKKGSGFEEEFKEFRHVHADLAEHLLAGNKLSEYLEDMQKHLDELYEILHQVAPVKEASQAMKDYILAKGDILSSLLFSKLFENASWKDSRDFIITDSNFGAPEILWEESCEAVSREFRDTGGITVVPGYCGKTKSGYSISLGRVGLSLTAALLESAFQKVKVA
;
A
#
# COMPACT_ATOMS: atom_id res chain seq x y z
N MET A 1 -16.87 4.94 12.17
CA MET A 1 -15.75 5.34 11.32
C MET A 1 -16.07 4.86 9.92
N LEU A 2 -16.08 5.75 8.94
CA LEU A 2 -16.39 5.38 7.55
C LEU A 2 -15.18 4.71 6.90
N ILE A 3 -15.41 3.75 6.01
CA ILE A 3 -14.32 3.07 5.30
C ILE A 3 -14.53 3.26 3.79
N TYR A 4 -13.61 3.98 3.16
CA TYR A 4 -13.57 4.18 1.73
C TYR A 4 -12.51 3.28 1.11
N LYS A 5 -12.82 2.67 -0.04
CA LYS A 5 -11.87 1.83 -0.76
C LYS A 5 -11.69 2.32 -2.19
N PHE A 6 -10.45 2.51 -2.61
CA PHE A 6 -10.12 2.98 -3.94
C PHE A 6 -9.26 1.95 -4.66
N LYS A 7 -9.68 1.59 -5.88
CA LYS A 7 -8.92 0.71 -6.78
C LYS A 7 -8.05 1.53 -7.72
N GLY A 8 -6.97 0.93 -8.20
CA GLY A 8 -5.97 1.59 -9.04
C GLY A 8 -6.53 2.21 -10.32
N ALA A 9 -7.63 1.67 -10.88
CA ALA A 9 -8.30 2.25 -12.03
C ALA A 9 -8.76 3.70 -11.82
N VAL A 10 -9.05 4.08 -10.58
CA VAL A 10 -9.47 5.43 -10.18
C VAL A 10 -8.25 6.32 -9.89
N MET A 11 -7.08 5.73 -9.66
CA MET A 11 -5.85 6.40 -9.22
C MET A 11 -4.89 6.76 -10.36
N GLN A 12 -5.38 6.87 -11.59
CA GLN A 12 -4.56 7.22 -12.77
C GLN A 12 -4.73 8.67 -13.24
N ASN A 13 -5.76 9.36 -12.75
CA ASN A 13 -6.21 10.63 -13.29
C ASN A 13 -6.20 11.67 -12.16
N PRO A 14 -5.35 12.71 -12.25
CA PRO A 14 -5.25 13.73 -11.22
C PRO A 14 -6.59 14.40 -10.89
N GLU A 15 -7.46 14.62 -11.89
CA GLU A 15 -8.77 15.25 -11.68
C GLU A 15 -9.72 14.35 -10.87
N MET A 16 -9.74 13.04 -11.12
CA MET A 16 -10.51 12.07 -10.35
C MET A 16 -10.00 11.98 -8.90
N ILE A 17 -8.68 11.97 -8.72
CA ILE A 17 -8.07 11.95 -7.37
C ILE A 17 -8.41 13.25 -6.62
N ALA A 18 -8.37 14.40 -7.29
CA ALA A 18 -8.80 15.67 -6.71
C ALA A 18 -10.29 15.66 -6.33
N GLY A 19 -11.16 15.07 -7.17
CA GLY A 19 -12.57 14.87 -6.86
C GLY A 19 -12.79 14.02 -5.61
N ILE A 20 -12.06 12.91 -5.48
CA ILE A 20 -12.09 12.03 -4.30
C ILE A 20 -11.63 12.77 -3.04
N ARG A 21 -10.52 13.50 -3.16
CA ARG A 21 -10.01 14.34 -2.07
C ARG A 21 -11.11 15.29 -1.58
N ASN A 22 -11.73 16.03 -2.50
CA ASN A 22 -12.76 17.01 -2.17
C ASN A 22 -13.98 16.37 -1.51
N GLU A 23 -14.36 15.15 -1.91
CA GLU A 23 -15.52 14.46 -1.33
C GLU A 23 -15.25 13.92 0.07
N ILE A 24 -14.05 13.37 0.30
CA ILE A 24 -13.63 12.90 1.62
C ILE A 24 -13.46 14.07 2.59
N GLN A 25 -12.93 15.22 2.14
CA GLN A 25 -12.74 16.40 2.98
C GLN A 25 -14.05 17.03 3.48
N LYS A 26 -15.19 16.78 2.81
CA LYS A 26 -16.51 17.24 3.27
C LYS A 26 -17.06 16.42 4.43
N GLN A 27 -16.49 15.23 4.69
CA GLN A 27 -16.99 14.35 5.74
C GLN A 27 -16.60 14.89 7.11
N SER A 28 -17.57 14.99 8.00
CA SER A 28 -17.36 15.38 9.40
C SER A 28 -17.01 14.20 10.31
N GLU A 29 -17.24 12.97 9.84
CA GLU A 29 -16.91 11.74 10.56
C GLU A 29 -15.48 11.28 10.27
N ASN A 30 -14.82 10.69 11.28
CA ASN A 30 -13.55 9.99 11.08
C ASN A 30 -13.70 8.91 10.00
N CYS A 31 -12.71 8.79 9.13
CA CYS A 31 -12.73 7.80 8.06
C CYS A 31 -11.36 7.17 7.82
N ILE A 32 -11.39 5.92 7.33
CA ILE A 32 -10.24 5.23 6.79
C ILE A 32 -10.37 5.14 5.28
N VAL A 33 -9.28 5.47 4.60
CA VAL A 33 -9.14 5.40 3.15
C VAL A 33 -8.18 4.25 2.84
N VAL A 34 -8.71 3.17 2.27
CA VAL A 34 -7.96 1.98 1.86
C VAL A 34 -7.60 2.12 0.38
N VAL A 35 -6.30 2.09 0.09
CA VAL A 35 -5.75 2.47 -1.22
C VAL A 35 -4.98 1.30 -1.81
N SER A 36 -5.32 0.88 -3.03
CA SER A 36 -4.51 -0.06 -3.81
C SER A 36 -3.36 0.63 -4.55
N ALA A 37 -2.44 -0.13 -5.15
CA ALA A 37 -1.47 0.39 -6.10
C ALA A 37 -2.12 1.17 -7.25
N LEU A 38 -1.36 2.13 -7.81
CA LEU A 38 -1.75 2.87 -9.00
C LEU A 38 -1.98 1.92 -10.19
N LYS A 39 -2.81 2.33 -11.15
CA LYS A 39 -3.01 1.54 -12.36
C LYS A 39 -1.69 1.31 -13.09
N GLY A 40 -1.45 0.09 -13.54
CA GLY A 40 -0.23 -0.27 -14.28
C GLY A 40 0.97 -0.59 -13.40
N VAL A 41 0.99 -0.19 -12.12
CA VAL A 41 2.11 -0.47 -11.20
C VAL A 41 2.30 -1.97 -10.94
N MET A 42 1.22 -2.72 -10.72
CA MET A 42 1.33 -4.16 -10.42
C MET A 42 2.00 -4.98 -11.55
N PRO A 43 1.68 -4.76 -12.85
CA PRO A 43 2.49 -5.30 -13.94
C PRO A 43 3.98 -4.96 -13.86
N ARG A 44 4.34 -3.70 -13.58
CA ARG A 44 5.74 -3.25 -13.45
C ARG A 44 6.48 -3.97 -12.33
N LEU A 45 5.87 -4.05 -11.14
CA LEU A 45 6.45 -4.78 -10.00
C LEU A 45 6.67 -6.27 -10.30
N ARG A 46 5.75 -6.91 -11.06
CA ARG A 46 5.96 -8.28 -11.52
C ARG A 46 7.09 -8.40 -12.53
N ALA A 47 7.27 -7.40 -13.40
CA ALA A 47 8.39 -7.35 -14.34
C ALA A 47 9.72 -7.16 -13.60
N LEU A 48 9.79 -6.23 -12.64
CA LEU A 48 10.96 -6.04 -11.76
C LEU A 48 11.37 -7.34 -11.08
N TYR A 49 10.42 -8.03 -10.47
CA TYR A 49 10.66 -9.34 -9.87
C TYR A 49 11.15 -10.38 -10.90
N ALA A 50 10.53 -10.47 -12.08
CA ALA A 50 10.97 -11.42 -13.10
C ALA A 50 12.37 -11.13 -13.64
N LEU A 51 12.75 -9.85 -13.72
CA LEU A 51 14.07 -9.40 -14.15
C LEU A 51 15.12 -9.63 -13.06
N SER A 52 14.80 -9.39 -11.78
CA SER A 52 15.74 -9.65 -10.67
C SER A 52 16.17 -11.12 -10.58
N LEU A 53 15.29 -12.06 -10.94
CA LEU A 53 15.64 -13.48 -11.00
C LEU A 53 16.71 -13.81 -12.06
N LYS A 54 16.93 -12.94 -13.06
CA LYS A 54 17.95 -13.10 -14.11
C LYS A 54 19.30 -12.52 -13.68
N LYS A 55 19.80 -12.92 -12.50
CA LYS A 55 21.09 -12.50 -11.89
C LYS A 55 21.09 -11.12 -11.20
N GLY A 56 19.94 -10.58 -10.80
CA GLY A 56 19.88 -9.30 -10.07
C GLY A 56 20.32 -8.10 -10.90
N SER A 57 20.08 -8.13 -12.22
CA SER A 57 20.45 -7.05 -13.16
C SER A 57 19.46 -6.98 -14.32
N GLY A 58 19.42 -5.86 -15.04
CA GLY A 58 18.55 -5.66 -16.21
C GLY A 58 17.14 -5.20 -15.86
N PHE A 59 16.90 -4.83 -14.60
CA PHE A 59 15.65 -4.23 -14.12
C PHE A 59 15.70 -2.71 -14.02
N GLU A 60 16.85 -2.09 -14.28
CA GLU A 60 17.14 -0.68 -13.99
C GLU A 60 16.21 0.26 -14.78
N GLU A 61 15.95 -0.04 -16.06
CA GLU A 61 15.01 0.75 -16.87
C GLU A 61 13.57 0.62 -16.35
N GLU A 62 13.13 -0.60 -16.03
CA GLU A 62 11.79 -0.80 -15.45
C GLU A 62 11.68 -0.14 -14.06
N PHE A 63 12.77 -0.07 -13.30
CA PHE A 63 12.80 0.57 -11.99
C PHE A 63 12.73 2.09 -12.12
N LYS A 64 13.41 2.67 -13.12
CA LYS A 64 13.27 4.10 -13.46
C LYS A 64 11.84 4.42 -13.85
N GLU A 65 11.20 3.59 -14.68
CA GLU A 65 9.79 3.76 -15.08
C GLU A 65 8.85 3.65 -13.87
N PHE A 66 9.06 2.67 -12.99
CA PHE A 66 8.30 2.52 -11.75
C PHE A 66 8.42 3.77 -10.86
N ARG A 67 9.64 4.27 -10.66
CA ARG A 67 9.89 5.52 -9.92
C ARG A 67 9.20 6.71 -10.60
N HIS A 68 9.32 6.83 -11.92
CA HIS A 68 8.78 7.96 -12.67
C HIS A 68 7.26 8.05 -12.55
N VAL A 69 6.53 6.93 -12.67
CA VAL A 69 5.07 6.89 -12.52
C VAL A 69 4.62 7.45 -11.16
N HIS A 70 5.35 7.17 -10.09
CA HIS A 70 5.03 7.66 -8.75
C HIS A 70 5.42 9.13 -8.55
N ALA A 71 6.57 9.56 -9.08
CA ALA A 71 7.05 10.93 -8.97
C ALA A 71 6.18 11.90 -9.78
N ASP A 72 5.90 11.55 -11.04
CA ASP A 72 5.10 12.34 -11.96
C ASP A 72 3.69 12.61 -11.39
N LEU A 73 3.01 11.57 -10.90
CA LEU A 73 1.70 11.73 -10.30
C LEU A 73 1.74 12.62 -9.05
N ALA A 74 2.80 12.53 -8.24
CA ALA A 74 2.96 13.36 -7.05
C ALA A 74 3.17 14.83 -7.39
N GLU A 75 3.96 15.13 -8.43
CA GLU A 75 4.19 16.50 -8.93
C GLU A 75 2.90 17.13 -9.48
N HIS A 76 1.98 16.34 -10.02
CA HIS A 76 0.67 16.82 -10.45
C HIS A 76 -0.31 17.08 -9.29
N LEU A 77 -0.16 16.38 -8.16
CA LEU A 77 -1.15 16.37 -7.07
C LEU A 77 -0.75 17.18 -5.84
N LEU A 78 0.54 17.34 -5.60
CA LEU A 78 1.12 17.92 -4.40
C LEU A 78 2.00 19.13 -4.73
N ALA A 79 2.21 19.98 -3.73
CA ALA A 79 3.13 21.11 -3.82
C ALA A 79 3.77 21.41 -2.45
N GLY A 80 4.88 22.14 -2.46
CA GLY A 80 5.58 22.56 -1.24
C GLY A 80 6.01 21.39 -0.36
N ASN A 81 5.88 21.56 0.97
CA ASN A 81 6.36 20.57 1.95
C ASN A 81 5.76 19.18 1.75
N LYS A 82 4.47 19.08 1.37
CA LYS A 82 3.80 17.79 1.15
C LYS A 82 4.44 16.98 0.01
N LEU A 83 4.83 17.66 -1.06
CA LEU A 83 5.54 17.02 -2.18
C LEU A 83 6.93 16.57 -1.73
N SER A 84 7.68 17.43 -1.06
CA SER A 84 9.02 17.10 -0.54
C SER A 84 9.00 15.90 0.42
N GLU A 85 8.07 15.88 1.37
CA GLU A 85 7.89 14.76 2.31
C GLU A 85 7.56 13.44 1.58
N TYR A 86 6.63 13.46 0.61
CA TYR A 86 6.31 12.26 -0.15
C TYR A 86 7.51 11.75 -0.95
N LEU A 87 8.26 12.64 -1.61
CA LEU A 87 9.43 12.24 -2.41
C LEU A 87 10.52 11.63 -1.53
N GLU A 88 10.70 12.13 -0.31
CA GLU A 88 11.63 11.56 0.68
C GLU A 88 11.19 10.15 1.11
N ASP A 89 9.93 9.97 1.51
CA ASP A 89 9.38 8.67 1.92
C ASP A 89 9.39 7.67 0.76
N MET A 90 9.06 8.13 -0.45
CA MET A 90 9.16 7.34 -1.68
C MET A 90 10.60 6.89 -1.93
N GLN A 91 11.59 7.77 -1.80
CA GLN A 91 12.98 7.44 -2.04
C GLN A 91 13.48 6.35 -1.06
N LYS A 92 13.13 6.44 0.24
CA LYS A 92 13.47 5.40 1.24
C LYS A 92 12.96 4.02 0.81
N HIS A 93 11.70 3.95 0.38
CA HIS A 93 11.12 2.68 -0.08
C HIS A 93 11.68 2.18 -1.40
N LEU A 94 12.09 3.09 -2.29
CA LEU A 94 12.76 2.77 -3.54
C LEU A 94 14.17 2.22 -3.31
N ASP A 95 14.93 2.80 -2.38
CA ASP A 95 16.27 2.34 -2.02
C ASP A 95 16.21 0.90 -1.48
N GLU A 96 15.31 0.64 -0.52
CA GLU A 96 15.06 -0.73 -0.01
C GLU A 96 14.66 -1.71 -1.12
N LEU A 97 13.77 -1.28 -2.04
CA LEU A 97 13.34 -2.10 -3.16
C LEU A 97 14.52 -2.40 -4.10
N TYR A 98 15.34 -1.40 -4.38
CA TYR A 98 16.50 -1.53 -5.27
C TYR A 98 17.53 -2.50 -4.71
N GLU A 99 17.80 -2.45 -3.40
CA GLU A 99 18.66 -3.41 -2.71
C GLU A 99 18.11 -4.83 -2.81
N ILE A 100 16.81 -5.02 -2.53
CA ILE A 100 16.15 -6.32 -2.65
C ILE A 100 16.24 -6.85 -4.08
N LEU A 101 16.03 -6.03 -5.10
CA LEU A 101 16.09 -6.47 -6.51
C LEU A 101 17.49 -6.97 -6.93
N HIS A 102 18.57 -6.55 -6.27
CA HIS A 102 19.92 -7.10 -6.50
C HIS A 102 20.13 -8.46 -5.83
N GLN A 103 19.30 -8.82 -4.86
CA GLN A 103 19.40 -10.11 -4.17
C GLN A 103 18.85 -11.22 -5.06
N VAL A 104 19.69 -12.20 -5.38
CA VAL A 104 19.25 -13.42 -6.07
C VAL A 104 18.80 -14.42 -5.00
N ALA A 105 17.52 -14.82 -5.02
CA ALA A 105 16.98 -15.85 -4.14
C ALA A 105 16.92 -17.21 -4.88
N PRO A 106 17.87 -18.14 -4.65
CA PRO A 106 17.90 -19.44 -5.34
C PRO A 106 16.84 -20.44 -4.82
N VAL A 107 16.17 -20.15 -3.71
CA VAL A 107 15.21 -21.04 -3.04
C VAL A 107 13.78 -20.53 -3.25
N LYS A 108 12.84 -21.46 -3.50
CA LYS A 108 11.44 -21.16 -3.84
C LYS A 108 10.71 -20.34 -2.76
N GLU A 109 10.87 -20.68 -1.49
CA GLU A 109 10.24 -19.99 -0.37
C GLU A 109 10.75 -18.54 -0.26
N ALA A 110 12.07 -18.35 -0.33
CA ALA A 110 12.69 -17.03 -0.36
C ALA A 110 12.25 -16.21 -1.58
N SER A 111 12.06 -16.88 -2.72
CA SER A 111 11.57 -16.29 -3.96
C SER A 111 10.13 -15.77 -3.85
N GLN A 112 9.22 -16.48 -3.16
CA GLN A 112 7.85 -15.98 -2.92
C GLN A 112 7.82 -14.85 -1.89
N ALA A 113 8.61 -14.93 -0.81
CA ALA A 113 8.71 -13.86 0.17
C ALA A 113 9.23 -12.57 -0.46
N MET A 114 10.28 -12.66 -1.30
CA MET A 114 10.80 -11.54 -2.08
C MET A 114 9.74 -10.96 -3.01
N LYS A 115 9.02 -11.82 -3.74
CA LYS A 115 7.94 -11.39 -4.64
C LYS A 115 6.88 -10.61 -3.88
N ASP A 116 6.39 -11.13 -2.77
CA ASP A 116 5.33 -10.49 -2.00
C ASP A 116 5.79 -9.17 -1.38
N TYR A 117 7.05 -9.10 -0.91
CA TYR A 117 7.67 -7.84 -0.49
C TYR A 117 7.68 -6.80 -1.62
N ILE A 118 8.12 -7.18 -2.83
CA ILE A 118 8.15 -6.30 -4.00
C ILE A 118 6.73 -5.84 -4.35
N LEU A 119 5.76 -6.75 -4.39
CA LEU A 119 4.38 -6.44 -4.73
C LEU A 119 3.72 -5.48 -3.74
N ALA A 120 4.03 -5.59 -2.43
CA ALA A 120 3.51 -4.70 -1.40
C ALA A 120 3.90 -3.23 -1.61
N LYS A 121 5.04 -2.95 -2.28
CA LYS A 121 5.53 -1.57 -2.51
C LYS A 121 4.55 -0.73 -3.33
N GLY A 122 3.79 -1.33 -4.24
CA GLY A 122 2.83 -0.58 -5.06
C GLY A 122 1.76 0.13 -4.22
N ASP A 123 1.22 -0.59 -3.24
CA ASP A 123 0.20 -0.09 -2.33
C ASP A 123 0.77 0.87 -1.27
N ILE A 124 1.96 0.54 -0.75
CA ILE A 124 2.64 1.39 0.24
C ILE A 124 2.89 2.78 -0.37
N LEU A 125 3.51 2.86 -1.55
CA LEU A 125 3.78 4.14 -2.21
C LEU A 125 2.49 4.88 -2.57
N SER A 126 1.46 4.17 -3.06
CA SER A 126 0.18 4.81 -3.40
C SER A 126 -0.55 5.36 -2.18
N SER A 127 -0.54 4.62 -1.05
CA SER A 127 -1.19 5.06 0.19
C SER A 127 -0.44 6.20 0.87
N LEU A 128 0.90 6.21 0.81
CA LEU A 128 1.71 7.36 1.23
C LEU A 128 1.34 8.62 0.43
N LEU A 129 1.27 8.52 -0.91
CA LEU A 129 0.84 9.64 -1.76
C LEU A 129 -0.54 10.15 -1.35
N PHE A 130 -1.51 9.24 -1.22
CA PHE A 130 -2.88 9.59 -0.84
C PHE A 130 -2.95 10.26 0.54
N SER A 131 -2.13 9.84 1.51
CA SER A 131 -2.09 10.47 2.83
C SER A 131 -1.74 11.95 2.77
N LYS A 132 -0.86 12.35 1.85
CA LYS A 132 -0.42 13.74 1.69
C LYS A 132 -1.46 14.63 1.02
N LEU A 133 -2.48 14.06 0.36
CA LEU A 133 -3.58 14.84 -0.24
C LEU A 133 -4.42 15.57 0.81
N PHE A 134 -4.48 15.04 2.03
CA PHE A 134 -5.33 15.56 3.09
C PHE A 134 -4.53 16.36 4.12
N GLU A 135 -5.17 17.33 4.76
CA GLU A 135 -4.58 18.02 5.91
C GLU A 135 -4.78 17.19 7.18
N ASN A 136 -3.75 17.08 8.00
CA ASN A 136 -3.77 16.35 9.27
C ASN A 136 -4.21 14.87 9.15
N ALA A 137 -4.06 14.26 7.97
CA ALA A 137 -4.30 12.84 7.82
C ALA A 137 -3.12 12.02 8.35
N SER A 138 -3.44 10.89 8.97
CA SER A 138 -2.43 9.91 9.36
C SER A 138 -2.28 8.85 8.28
N TRP A 139 -1.07 8.29 8.16
CA TRP A 139 -0.81 7.09 7.39
C TRP A 139 -0.52 5.96 8.36
N LYS A 140 -1.11 4.79 8.13
CA LYS A 140 -0.82 3.57 8.90
C LYS A 140 -0.48 2.44 7.94
N ASP A 141 0.60 1.73 8.25
CA ASP A 141 1.01 0.57 7.47
C ASP A 141 0.12 -0.63 7.81
N SER A 142 -0.53 -1.23 6.81
CA SER A 142 -1.36 -2.42 7.02
C SER A 142 -0.56 -3.61 7.53
N ARG A 143 0.76 -3.62 7.35
CA ARG A 143 1.65 -4.63 7.94
C ARG A 143 1.69 -4.53 9.47
N ASP A 144 1.26 -3.45 10.08
CA ASP A 144 1.23 -3.34 11.54
C ASP A 144 0.00 -4.02 12.16
N PHE A 145 -1.08 -4.18 11.38
CA PHE A 145 -2.35 -4.72 11.87
C PHE A 145 -2.96 -5.88 11.06
N ILE A 146 -2.44 -6.22 9.88
CA ILE A 146 -2.84 -7.41 9.12
C ILE A 146 -1.80 -8.50 9.33
N ILE A 147 -2.18 -9.54 10.08
CA ILE A 147 -1.33 -10.67 10.41
C ILE A 147 -1.84 -11.91 9.66
N THR A 148 -0.93 -12.67 9.05
CA THR A 148 -1.27 -13.84 8.21
C THR A 148 -0.57 -15.13 8.62
N ASP A 149 -1.06 -16.24 8.10
CA ASP A 149 -0.58 -17.62 8.29
C ASP A 149 0.80 -17.95 7.66
N SER A 150 1.52 -16.96 7.15
CA SER A 150 2.82 -17.12 6.46
C SER A 150 2.79 -17.86 5.12
N ASN A 151 1.60 -18.11 4.54
CA ASN A 151 1.47 -18.75 3.24
C ASN A 151 1.71 -17.74 2.09
N PHE A 152 2.97 -17.47 1.75
CA PHE A 152 3.34 -16.52 0.69
C PHE A 152 2.64 -16.82 -0.65
N GLY A 153 2.16 -15.77 -1.31
CA GLY A 153 1.40 -15.81 -2.56
C GLY A 153 -0.09 -16.13 -2.43
N ALA A 154 -0.53 -16.75 -1.33
CA ALA A 154 -1.94 -17.02 -1.05
C ALA A 154 -2.24 -17.00 0.48
N PRO A 155 -1.92 -15.89 1.17
CA PRO A 155 -2.05 -15.84 2.62
C PRO A 155 -3.50 -15.88 3.08
N GLU A 156 -3.71 -16.48 4.25
CA GLU A 156 -4.94 -16.32 5.02
C GLU A 156 -4.73 -15.30 6.14
N ILE A 157 -5.68 -14.38 6.31
CA ILE A 157 -5.66 -13.41 7.41
C ILE A 157 -6.05 -14.13 8.70
N LEU A 158 -5.28 -13.90 9.74
CA LEU A 158 -5.59 -14.31 11.10
C LEU A 158 -6.49 -13.24 11.72
N TRP A 159 -7.81 -13.43 11.60
CA TRP A 159 -8.81 -12.40 11.86
C TRP A 159 -8.80 -11.90 13.30
N GLU A 160 -8.77 -12.79 14.28
CA GLU A 160 -8.78 -12.40 15.70
C GLU A 160 -7.54 -11.56 16.05
N GLU A 161 -6.34 -12.06 15.72
CA GLU A 161 -5.07 -11.37 15.95
C GLU A 161 -5.03 -10.00 15.22
N SER A 162 -5.55 -9.96 14.01
CA SER A 162 -5.58 -8.74 13.19
C SER A 162 -6.60 -7.72 13.72
N CYS A 163 -7.78 -8.13 14.17
CA CYS A 163 -8.76 -7.24 14.79
C CYS A 163 -8.26 -6.63 16.11
N GLU A 164 -7.55 -7.43 16.92
CA GLU A 164 -6.88 -6.93 18.13
C GLU A 164 -5.79 -5.92 17.76
N ALA A 165 -4.99 -6.21 16.74
CA ALA A 165 -3.96 -5.29 16.26
C ALA A 165 -4.57 -3.99 15.72
N VAL A 166 -5.65 -4.04 14.94
CA VAL A 166 -6.40 -2.85 14.50
C VAL A 166 -6.87 -2.03 15.71
N SER A 167 -7.43 -2.67 16.73
CA SER A 167 -7.91 -1.97 17.93
C SER A 167 -6.79 -1.24 18.69
N ARG A 168 -5.56 -1.80 18.67
CA ARG A 168 -4.38 -1.14 19.25
C ARG A 168 -3.89 0.00 18.36
N GLU A 169 -3.67 -0.28 17.07
CA GLU A 169 -3.13 0.68 16.12
C GLU A 169 -4.03 1.90 15.98
N PHE A 170 -5.34 1.74 16.02
CA PHE A 170 -6.30 2.82 15.77
C PHE A 170 -6.87 3.47 17.04
N ARG A 171 -6.42 3.07 18.24
CA ARG A 171 -6.98 3.52 19.53
C ARG A 171 -7.13 5.04 19.64
N ASP A 172 -6.07 5.77 19.27
CA ASP A 172 -6.00 7.23 19.38
C ASP A 172 -6.13 7.93 18.02
N THR A 173 -6.71 7.23 17.04
CA THR A 173 -6.80 7.74 15.67
C THR A 173 -8.06 8.58 15.47
N GLY A 174 -7.87 9.82 15.02
CA GLY A 174 -8.92 10.75 14.64
C GLY A 174 -8.74 11.27 13.22
N GLY A 175 -9.80 11.83 12.64
CA GLY A 175 -9.78 12.40 11.30
C GLY A 175 -9.68 11.36 10.19
N ILE A 176 -8.87 11.68 9.18
CA ILE A 176 -8.65 10.85 7.99
C ILE A 176 -7.42 9.98 8.21
N THR A 177 -7.55 8.68 7.99
CA THR A 177 -6.42 7.74 8.01
C THR A 177 -6.30 7.02 6.70
N VAL A 178 -5.10 6.95 6.13
CA VAL A 178 -4.86 6.25 4.86
C VAL A 178 -4.04 4.99 5.10
N VAL A 179 -4.46 3.89 4.49
CA VAL A 179 -3.79 2.58 4.63
C VAL A 179 -3.63 1.86 3.29
N PRO A 180 -2.55 1.08 3.11
CA PRO A 180 -2.37 0.23 1.93
C PRO A 180 -3.34 -0.96 1.92
N GLY A 181 -3.92 -1.30 0.78
CA GLY A 181 -5.03 -2.27 0.68
C GLY A 181 -4.65 -3.73 0.52
N TYR A 182 -3.45 -4.04 0.02
CA TYR A 182 -3.05 -5.37 -0.43
C TYR A 182 -1.81 -5.92 0.28
N CYS A 183 -1.40 -5.35 1.42
CA CYS A 183 -0.25 -5.85 2.18
C CYS A 183 -0.58 -6.15 3.64
N GLY A 184 0.14 -7.11 4.19
CA GLY A 184 0.16 -7.47 5.61
C GLY A 184 1.51 -8.06 5.99
N LYS A 185 1.59 -8.72 7.15
CA LYS A 185 2.79 -9.45 7.56
C LYS A 185 2.49 -10.86 8.02
N THR A 186 3.49 -11.72 7.88
CA THR A 186 3.51 -13.03 8.53
C THR A 186 3.72 -12.88 10.05
N LYS A 187 3.46 -13.93 10.82
CA LYS A 187 3.79 -13.96 12.27
C LYS A 187 5.26 -13.65 12.56
N SER A 188 6.15 -13.98 11.64
CA SER A 188 7.59 -13.72 11.75
C SER A 188 7.99 -12.31 11.27
N GLY A 189 7.04 -11.47 10.89
CA GLY A 189 7.29 -10.07 10.50
C GLY A 189 7.60 -9.84 9.03
N TYR A 190 7.56 -10.87 8.17
CA TYR A 190 7.82 -10.70 6.74
C TYR A 190 6.63 -10.08 6.03
N SER A 191 6.88 -9.12 5.13
CA SER A 191 5.82 -8.52 4.32
C SER A 191 5.19 -9.55 3.39
N ILE A 192 3.87 -9.51 3.26
CA ILE A 192 3.10 -10.43 2.41
C ILE A 192 2.07 -9.65 1.58
N SER A 193 1.80 -10.11 0.36
CA SER A 193 0.75 -9.54 -0.49
C SER A 193 -0.53 -10.36 -0.35
N LEU A 194 -1.66 -9.70 -0.11
CA LEU A 194 -2.97 -10.34 0.10
C LEU A 194 -3.65 -10.83 -1.20
N GLY A 195 -2.93 -10.82 -2.33
CA GLY A 195 -3.44 -11.30 -3.61
C GLY A 195 -4.64 -10.50 -4.14
N ARG A 196 -5.42 -11.05 -5.08
CA ARG A 196 -6.41 -10.28 -5.88
C ARG A 196 -7.55 -9.64 -5.08
N VAL A 197 -7.87 -10.19 -3.91
CA VAL A 197 -9.00 -9.73 -3.07
C VAL A 197 -8.55 -8.89 -1.87
N GLY A 198 -7.26 -8.59 -1.74
CA GLY A 198 -6.67 -7.86 -0.62
C GLY A 198 -7.42 -6.59 -0.22
N LEU A 199 -7.74 -5.69 -1.16
CA LEU A 199 -8.46 -4.46 -0.86
C LEU A 199 -9.78 -4.69 -0.10
N SER A 200 -10.56 -5.68 -0.54
CA SER A 200 -11.84 -6.01 0.11
C SER A 200 -11.62 -6.67 1.47
N LEU A 201 -10.58 -7.51 1.60
CA LEU A 201 -10.24 -8.15 2.86
C LEU A 201 -9.77 -7.14 3.91
N THR A 202 -8.90 -6.20 3.52
CA THR A 202 -8.44 -5.11 4.38
C THR A 202 -9.61 -4.25 4.84
N ALA A 203 -10.50 -3.85 3.93
CA ALA A 203 -11.69 -3.10 4.30
C ALA A 203 -12.59 -3.90 5.26
N ALA A 204 -12.87 -5.17 4.96
CA ALA A 204 -13.70 -6.03 5.81
C ALA A 204 -13.10 -6.26 7.21
N LEU A 205 -11.77 -6.38 7.32
CA LEU A 205 -11.08 -6.47 8.61
C LEU A 205 -11.29 -5.20 9.44
N LEU A 206 -11.06 -4.03 8.85
CA LEU A 206 -11.27 -2.75 9.52
C LEU A 206 -12.74 -2.60 9.94
N GLU A 207 -13.67 -2.93 9.04
CA GLU A 207 -15.11 -2.94 9.31
C GLU A 207 -15.48 -3.83 10.50
N SER A 208 -14.93 -5.05 10.54
CA SER A 208 -15.12 -6.01 11.63
C SER A 208 -14.60 -5.48 12.96
N ALA A 209 -13.42 -4.84 12.96
CA ALA A 209 -12.81 -4.28 14.16
C ALA A 209 -13.58 -3.06 14.72
N PHE A 210 -14.21 -2.23 13.88
CA PHE A 210 -14.89 -0.99 14.31
C PHE A 210 -16.42 -1.08 14.45
N GLN A 211 -17.04 -2.21 14.11
CA GLN A 211 -18.47 -2.52 14.29
C GLN A 211 -19.50 -1.55 13.65
N LYS A 212 -19.11 -0.63 12.74
CA LYS A 212 -20.03 0.26 12.01
C LYS A 212 -19.57 0.46 10.57
N VAL A 213 -20.37 -0.01 9.60
CA VAL A 213 -20.04 0.05 8.16
C VAL A 213 -21.10 0.85 7.40
N LYS A 214 -20.66 1.78 6.56
CA LYS A 214 -21.36 2.22 5.35
C LYS A 214 -20.43 1.96 4.18
N VAL A 215 -20.82 1.07 3.27
CA VAL A 215 -20.14 0.87 1.98
C VAL A 215 -20.69 1.91 1.02
N ALA A 216 -19.83 2.78 0.50
CA ALA A 216 -20.11 3.67 -0.63
C ALA A 216 -19.70 3.01 -1.95
#